data_AF-A0A9R1BYR5-F1
#
_entry.id   AF-A0A9R1BYR5-F1
#
_cell.length_a   1.000
_cell.length_b   1.000
_cell.length_c   1.000
_cell.angle_alpha   90.00
_cell.angle_beta   90.00
_cell.angle_gamma   90.00
#
_symmetry.space_group_name_H-M   'P 1'
#
loop_
_entity.id
_entity.type
_entity.pdbx_description
1 polymer ?
#
loop_
_entity_poly.entity_id
_entity_poly.type
_entity_poly.pdbx_seq_one_letter_code
_entity_poly.pdbx_strand_id
1 'polypeptide(L)' 'MLLGHLTWHATILLSQAEIARQEARLKMERENLEKEKSVLMGTASNQDNQDGALEITVSGEKYRCLRFSKAKK' A
#
# COMPACT_ATOMS: atom_id res chain seq x y z
N MET A 1 2.39 35.16 36.77
CA MET A 1 3.17 34.29 35.85
C MET A 1 2.79 32.80 35.95
N LEU A 2 2.36 32.27 37.11
CA LEU A 2 1.99 30.85 37.28
C LEU A 2 0.87 30.34 36.36
N LEU A 3 -0.17 31.15 36.10
CA LEU A 3 -1.31 30.72 35.28
C LEU A 3 -0.91 30.44 33.81
N GLY A 4 0.00 31.25 33.26
CA GLY A 4 0.51 31.06 31.89
C GLY A 4 1.36 29.80 31.74
N HIS A 5 2.12 29.42 32.77
CA HIS A 5 2.91 28.18 32.74
C HIS A 5 2.01 26.93 32.77
N LEU A 6 0.95 26.97 33.58
CA LEU A 6 -0.02 25.87 33.69
C LEU A 6 -0.83 25.68 32.39
N THR A 7 -1.25 26.77 31.74
CA THR A 7 -2.00 26.69 30.46
C THR A 7 -1.13 26.19 29.31
N TRP A 8 0.14 26.59 29.26
CA TRP A 8 1.10 26.06 28.28
C TRP A 8 1.33 24.56 28.46
N HIS A 9 1.55 24.10 29.69
CA HIS A 9 1.75 22.68 29.97
C HIS A 9 0.52 21.83 29.58
N ALA A 10 -0.68 22.30 29.89
CA ALA A 10 -1.93 21.64 29.49
C ALA A 10 -2.08 21.56 27.97
N THR A 11 -1.72 22.63 27.25
CA THR A 11 -1.78 22.68 25.78
C THR A 11 -0.83 21.67 25.15
N ILE A 12 0.39 21.56 25.68
CA ILE A 12 1.38 20.58 25.22
C ILE A 12 0.85 19.16 25.42
N LEU A 13 0.29 18.84 26.59
CA LEU A 13 -0.25 17.52 26.88
C LEU A 13 -1.42 17.16 25.95
N LEU A 14 -2.32 18.11 25.68
CA LEU A 14 -3.43 17.90 24.75
C LEU A 14 -2.93 17.66 23.31
N SER A 15 -1.91 18.42 22.88
CA SER A 15 -1.31 18.24 21.56
C SER A 15 -0.61 16.88 21.44
N GLN A 16 0.15 16.46 22.44
CA GLN A 16 0.80 15.14 22.45
C GLN A 16 -0.24 14.00 22.40
N ALA A 17 -1.34 14.12 23.14
CA ALA A 17 -2.42 13.14 23.11
C ALA A 17 -3.11 13.08 21.74
N GLU A 18 -3.28 14.21 21.06
CA GLU A 18 -3.83 14.25 19.70
C GLU A 18 -2.87 13.65 18.67
N ILE A 19 -1.57 13.96 18.77
CA ILE A 19 -0.54 13.37 17.91
C ILE A 19 -0.56 11.85 18.05
N ALA A 20 -0.57 11.31 19.27
CA ALA A 20 -0.60 9.87 19.51
C ALA A 20 -1.86 9.19 18.89
N ARG A 21 -3.02 9.85 18.95
CA ARG A 21 -4.24 9.35 18.29
C ARG A 21 -4.09 9.32 16.77
N GLN A 22 -3.52 10.37 16.19
CA GLN A 22 -3.31 10.46 14.75
C GLN A 22 -2.29 9.44 14.25
N GLU A 23 -1.19 9.25 14.97
CA GLU A 23 -0.17 8.23 14.68
C GLU A 23 -0.76 6.82 14.71
N ALA A 24 -1.60 6.51 15.71
CA ALA A 24 -2.29 5.22 15.78
C ALA A 24 -3.22 4.99 14.57
N ARG A 25 -3.96 6.02 14.15
CA ARG A 25 -4.82 5.96 12.96
C ARG A 25 -4.03 5.75 11.68
N LEU A 26 -2.95 6.51 11.49
CA LEU A 26 -2.06 6.39 10.33
C LEU A 26 -1.39 5.02 10.25
N LYS A 27 -1.02 4.44 11.40
CA LYS A 27 -0.44 3.09 11.44
C LYS A 27 -1.43 2.05 10.89
N MET A 28 -2.69 2.10 11.32
CA MET A 28 -3.72 1.19 10.81
C MET A 28 -3.99 1.41 9.32
N GLU A 29 -4.08 2.66 8.87
CA GLU A 29 -4.29 2.99 7.45
C GLU A 29 -3.14 2.47 6.58
N ARG A 30 -1.89 2.65 7.02
CA ARG A 30 -0.72 2.10 6.35
C ARG A 30 -0.75 0.57 6.28
N GLU A 31 -1.13 -0.11 7.36
CA GLU A 31 -1.25 -1.56 7.38
C GLU A 31 -2.34 -2.05 6.41
N ASN A 32 -3.45 -1.33 6.28
CA ASN A 32 -4.49 -1.64 5.29
C ASN A 32 -3.98 -1.42 3.86
N LEU A 33 -3.31 -0.30 3.60
CA LEU A 33 -2.75 -0.01 2.28
C LEU A 33 -1.69 -1.04 1.86
N GLU A 34 -0.85 -1.53 2.78
CA GLU A 34 0.13 -2.57 2.43
C GLU A 34 -0.55 -3.91 2.11
N LYS A 35 -1.65 -4.24 2.80
CA LYS A 35 -2.47 -5.42 2.45
C LYS A 35 -3.09 -5.28 1.07
N GLU A 36 -3.70 -4.12 0.75
CA GLU A 36 -4.29 -3.85 -0.57
C GLU A 36 -3.23 -3.87 -1.67
N LYS A 37 -2.08 -3.24 -1.44
CA LYS A 37 -0.93 -3.28 -2.35
C LYS A 37 -0.44 -4.70 -2.56
N SER A 38 -0.37 -5.53 -1.53
CA SER A 38 0.03 -6.93 -1.67
C SER A 38 -0.93 -7.72 -2.57
N VAL A 39 -2.25 -7.47 -2.44
CA VAL A 39 -3.27 -8.05 -3.33
C VAL A 39 -3.07 -7.58 -4.77
N LEU A 40 -2.84 -6.28 -4.98
CA LEU A 40 -2.68 -5.69 -6.32
C LEU A 40 -1.34 -6.05 -6.99
N MET A 41 -0.24 -6.13 -6.23
CA MET A 41 1.08 -6.54 -6.72
C MET A 41 1.13 -8.04 -7.00
N GLY A 42 0.25 -8.83 -6.39
CA GLY A 42 0.00 -10.22 -6.76
C GLY A 42 -0.51 -10.38 -8.20
N THR A 43 -0.96 -9.31 -8.85
CA THR A 43 -1.37 -9.19 -10.26
C THR A 43 -0.37 -8.46 -11.15
N ALA A 44 0.93 -8.63 -10.90
CA ALA A 44 1.96 -8.10 -11.80
C ALA A 44 2.03 -8.92 -13.10
N SER A 45 1.68 -8.28 -14.22
CA SER A 45 1.91 -8.78 -15.57
C SER A 45 3.39 -8.59 -15.91
N ASN A 46 4.11 -9.67 -16.21
CA ASN A 46 5.49 -9.61 -16.68
C ASN A 46 5.53 -9.87 -18.20
N GLN A 47 5.95 -8.87 -18.97
CA GLN A 47 6.01 -8.92 -20.44
C GLN A 47 7.41 -9.25 -20.98
N ASP A 48 8.36 -9.60 -20.12
CA ASP A 48 9.78 -9.82 -20.48
C ASP A 48 10.07 -11.20 -21.11
N ASN A 49 9.04 -11.90 -21.58
CA ASN A 49 9.23 -13.19 -22.23
C ASN A 49 9.65 -13.02 -23.68
N GLN A 50 10.78 -13.64 -24.05
CA GLN A 50 11.36 -13.59 -25.40
C GLN A 50 10.44 -14.12 -26.51
N ASP A 51 9.40 -14.88 -26.16
CA ASP A 51 8.39 -15.41 -27.10
C ASP A 51 7.14 -14.53 -27.26
N GLY A 52 7.07 -13.41 -26.53
CA GLY A 52 5.98 -12.44 -26.57
C GLY A 52 4.67 -12.94 -25.95
N ALA A 53 4.67 -14.06 -25.22
CA ALA A 53 3.51 -14.49 -24.45
C ALA A 53 3.35 -13.62 -23.19
N LEU A 54 2.10 -13.27 -22.87
CA LEU A 54 1.78 -12.56 -21.65
C LEU A 54 1.82 -13.54 -20.47
N GLU A 55 2.69 -13.28 -19.49
CA GLU A 55 2.68 -13.94 -18.20
C GLU A 55 2.08 -13.01 -17.15
N ILE A 56 1.08 -13.50 -16.43
CA ILE A 56 0.53 -12.80 -15.27
C ILE A 56 0.75 -13.68 -14.04
N THR A 57 1.15 -13.08 -12.94
CA THR A 57 1.00 -13.75 -11.64
C THR A 57 -0.37 -13.35 -11.10
N VAL A 58 -1.09 -14.29 -10.47
CA VAL A 58 -2.31 -14.00 -9.71
C VAL A 58 -2.20 -14.78 -8.41
N SER A 59 -2.22 -14.11 -7.26
CA SER A 59 -2.18 -14.76 -5.94
C SER A 59 -0.98 -15.71 -5.72
N GLY A 60 0.17 -15.43 -6.37
CA GLY A 60 1.38 -16.27 -6.28
C GLY A 60 1.43 -17.42 -7.29
N GLU A 61 0.36 -17.68 -8.03
CA GLU A 61 0.33 -18.63 -9.13
C GLU A 61 0.65 -17.92 -10.45
N LYS A 62 1.47 -18.56 -11.29
CA LYS A 62 1.80 -18.04 -12.62
C LYS A 62 0.84 -18.57 -13.67
N TYR A 63 0.21 -17.65 -14.39
CA TYR A 63 -0.65 -17.93 -15.52
C TYR A 63 0.00 -17.40 -16.80
N ARG A 64 -0.08 -18.19 -17.86
CA ARG A 64 0.47 -17.84 -19.16
C ARG A 64 -0.63 -17.81 -20.20
N CYS A 65 -0.87 -16.65 -20.79
CA CYS A 65 -1.81 -16.54 -21.89
C CYS A 65 -1.19 -17.16 -23.15
N LEU A 66 -1.99 -17.93 -23.89
CA LEU A 66 -1.58 -18.45 -25.20
C LEU A 66 -1.27 -17.28 -26.14
N ARG A 67 -0.15 -17.38 -26.86
CA ARG A 67 0.19 -16.43 -27.91
C ARG A 67 -0.90 -16.46 -28.98
N PHE A 68 -1.52 -15.31 -29.26
CA PHE A 68 -2.30 -15.15 -30.48
C PHE A 68 -1.33 -15.21 -31.67
N SER A 69 -1.15 -16.41 -32.22
CA SER A 69 -0.49 -16.58 -33.51
C SER A 69 -1.34 -15.87 -34.55
N LYS A 70 -0.85 -14.76 -35.10
CA LYS A 70 -1.50 -14.11 -36.25
C LYS A 70 -1.66 -15.19 -37.32
N ALA A 71 -2.90 -15.52 -37.68
CA ALA A 71 -3.15 -16.50 -38.73
C ALA A 71 -2.39 -16.08 -39.99
N LYS A 72 -1.54 -16.96 -40.52
CA LYS A 72 -0.88 -16.71 -41.80
C LYS A 72 -1.98 -16.64 -42.87
N LYS A 73 -1.95 -15.57 -43.67
CA LYS A 73 -2.79 -15.44 -44.87
C LYS A 73 -2.41 -16.49 -45.89
#